data_AF-A0A368W4L8-F1
#
_entry.id   AF-A0A368W4L8-F1
#
_cell.length_a   1.000
_cell.length_b   1.000
_cell.length_c   1.000
_cell.angle_alpha   90.00
_cell.angle_beta   90.00
_cell.angle_gamma   90.00
#
_symmetry.space_group_name_H-M   'P 1'
#
loop_
_entity.id
_entity.type
_entity.pdbx_description
1 polymer ?
#
loop_
_entity_poly.entity_id
_entity_poly.type
_entity_poly.pdbx_seq_one_letter_code
_entity_poly.pdbx_strand_id
1 'polypeptide(L)'
;MKQETLDAVLLGEIDISAAGPRCKMLLGDLNGDGRLELLLVQPDNRQDVRYIPHQVQCLTAFDLQGNLLWQTGTPDPGAGSQGSDYPAQIYDIDGDDKLEVLCVMDDQFHVFDGATGKKKESYPLPDPHAHDCIIIANLSGGERATDIILKDRYHKMWALDRHFNLLWTHEGNPGHFPWVYDINRDGKDEVMAGYDLLDSQGRLLWGCKDLDEHADCIWVGDVNGDGEPELVIGGSVTVMYDRAGKELWRHEGSVESQHIALGRFRNDLPGLQIAGLDRLVREDDGRGLKGKDAMFLLDSEGREVWKEDRKTDGWLTIIETLRHWEADSPDYILAYRRGGGVFPTLYDGRMNPVVQFPANGYAVHADLLGRGTEQVIIYNDLTASIYSSKFAKLGEQPSGGRQLPQPKRLYSSTLYPGGEA
;
A
#
# COMPACT_ATOMS: atom_id res chain seq x y z
N MET A 1 -26.97 20.16 -9.59
CA MET A 1 -25.98 21.22 -9.35
C MET A 1 -24.63 20.66 -9.75
N LYS A 2 -23.82 21.36 -10.55
CA LYS A 2 -22.41 20.96 -10.72
C LYS A 2 -21.75 21.20 -9.37
N GLN A 3 -21.23 20.15 -8.76
CA GLN A 3 -20.42 20.27 -7.55
C GLN A 3 -19.13 20.97 -7.98
N GLU A 4 -18.82 22.13 -7.37
CA GLU A 4 -17.56 22.81 -7.62
C GLU A 4 -16.44 21.98 -6.96
N THR A 5 -15.34 21.76 -7.70
CA THR A 5 -14.13 21.12 -7.17
C THR A 5 -13.62 21.96 -6.01
N LEU A 6 -13.34 21.32 -4.88
CA LEU A 6 -12.70 21.96 -3.73
C LEU A 6 -11.22 22.22 -4.06
N ASP A 7 -10.74 23.41 -3.74
CA ASP A 7 -9.32 23.73 -3.82
C ASP A 7 -8.58 23.10 -2.63
N ALA A 8 -7.65 22.19 -2.90
CA ALA A 8 -6.73 21.71 -1.88
C ALA A 8 -5.82 22.85 -1.40
N VAL A 9 -5.55 22.91 -0.10
CA VAL A 9 -4.55 23.82 0.46
C VAL A 9 -3.17 23.17 0.37
N LEU A 10 -2.27 23.76 -0.41
CA LEU A 10 -0.84 23.40 -0.38
C LEU A 10 -0.24 23.87 0.96
N LEU A 11 0.17 22.93 1.80
CA LEU A 11 0.80 23.20 3.09
C LEU A 11 2.29 23.49 2.97
N GLY A 12 2.96 22.85 2.01
CA GLY A 12 4.38 22.99 1.78
C GLY A 12 4.88 22.10 0.64
N GLU A 13 6.08 22.38 0.17
CA GLU A 13 6.81 21.57 -0.80
C GLU A 13 8.20 21.29 -0.24
N ILE A 14 8.61 20.03 -0.29
CA ILE A 14 9.89 19.54 0.23
C ILE A 14 10.77 19.14 -0.96
N ASP A 15 12.02 19.59 -0.95
CA ASP A 15 13.07 19.08 -1.83
C ASP A 15 13.55 17.73 -1.31
N ILE A 16 13.25 16.67 -2.05
CA ILE A 16 13.63 15.29 -1.73
C ILE A 16 14.74 14.76 -2.65
N SER A 17 15.37 15.63 -3.46
CA SER A 17 16.38 15.23 -4.45
C SER A 17 17.60 14.52 -3.85
N ALA A 18 17.90 14.78 -2.57
CA ALA A 18 18.97 14.10 -1.84
C ALA A 18 18.73 12.59 -1.66
N ALA A 19 17.49 12.10 -1.79
CA ALA A 19 17.16 10.67 -1.75
C ALA A 19 17.48 9.94 -3.07
N GLY A 20 17.70 10.68 -4.16
CA GLY A 20 17.84 10.13 -5.50
C GLY A 20 16.50 9.74 -6.14
N PRO A 21 16.52 9.37 -7.43
CA PRO A 21 15.30 9.12 -8.20
C PRO A 21 14.64 7.79 -7.83
N ARG A 22 13.37 7.63 -8.25
CA ARG A 22 12.60 6.38 -8.26
C ARG A 22 12.31 5.77 -6.89
N CYS A 23 12.26 6.62 -5.86
CA CYS A 23 11.94 6.18 -4.51
C CYS A 23 10.45 5.80 -4.33
N LYS A 24 10.19 4.80 -3.48
CA LYS A 24 8.89 4.61 -2.80
C LYS A 24 8.92 5.44 -1.52
N MET A 25 7.81 6.08 -1.16
CA MET A 25 7.69 6.82 0.10
C MET A 25 6.93 5.99 1.14
N LEU A 26 7.50 5.86 2.33
CA LEU A 26 6.84 5.36 3.53
C LEU A 26 6.64 6.52 4.52
N LEU A 27 5.63 6.40 5.39
CA LEU A 27 5.27 7.42 6.38
C LEU A 27 5.25 6.80 7.78
N GLY A 28 5.81 7.51 8.75
CA GLY A 28 5.82 7.12 10.16
C GLY A 28 6.39 8.22 11.03
N ASP A 29 5.97 8.31 12.29
CA ASP A 29 6.53 9.27 13.27
C ASP A 29 7.86 8.71 13.78
N LEU A 30 8.92 8.90 13.01
CA LEU A 30 10.21 8.25 13.18
C LEU A 30 10.95 8.78 14.41
N ASN A 31 10.75 10.06 14.75
CA ASN A 31 11.43 10.71 15.87
C ASN A 31 10.58 10.85 17.15
N GLY A 32 9.29 10.49 17.09
CA GLY A 32 8.36 10.50 18.21
C GLY A 32 7.81 11.87 18.57
N ASP A 33 7.89 12.87 17.69
CA ASP A 33 7.51 14.25 17.97
C ASP A 33 6.02 14.56 17.76
N GLY A 34 5.25 13.56 17.36
CA GLY A 34 3.81 13.67 17.09
C GLY A 34 3.48 14.03 15.65
N ARG A 35 4.42 13.90 14.71
CA ARG A 35 4.18 14.10 13.27
C ARG A 35 4.85 12.98 12.49
N LEU A 36 4.29 12.67 11.34
CA LEU A 36 4.91 11.69 10.45
C LEU A 36 6.07 12.32 9.68
N GLU A 37 7.18 11.60 9.60
CA GLU A 37 8.29 11.84 8.68
C GLU A 37 8.06 11.15 7.33
N LEU A 38 8.82 11.61 6.32
CA LEU A 38 8.91 10.97 5.02
C LEU A 38 10.14 10.07 4.99
N LEU A 39 9.96 8.79 4.67
CA LEU A 39 11.07 7.87 4.39
C LEU A 39 11.08 7.49 2.91
N LEU A 40 12.08 7.97 2.19
CA LEU A 40 12.29 7.65 0.79
C LEU A 40 13.15 6.38 0.69
N VAL A 41 12.57 5.32 0.12
CA VAL A 41 13.18 4.02 -0.09
C VAL A 41 13.59 3.91 -1.56
N GLN A 42 14.89 3.96 -1.83
CA GLN A 42 15.43 3.82 -3.17
C GLN A 42 15.81 2.37 -3.46
N PRO A 43 15.38 1.79 -4.61
CA PRO A 43 15.78 0.45 -4.99
C PRO A 43 17.22 0.42 -5.53
N ASP A 44 17.79 -0.78 -5.62
CA ASP A 44 19.00 -1.04 -6.41
C ASP A 44 18.85 -0.67 -7.90
N ASN A 45 19.95 -0.73 -8.64
CA ASN A 45 20.00 -0.38 -10.06
C ASN A 45 19.59 -1.50 -11.02
N ARG A 46 18.91 -2.55 -10.54
CA ARG A 46 18.39 -3.63 -11.40
C ARG A 46 17.34 -3.06 -12.36
N GLN A 47 17.52 -3.27 -13.67
CA GLN A 47 16.58 -2.73 -14.67
C GLN A 47 15.46 -3.70 -15.04
N ASP A 48 15.65 -5.00 -14.82
CA ASP A 48 14.64 -6.04 -15.08
C ASP A 48 14.34 -6.80 -13.80
N VAL A 49 13.12 -6.62 -13.30
CA VAL A 49 12.65 -7.17 -12.03
C VAL A 49 11.51 -8.17 -12.19
N ARG A 50 11.32 -8.70 -13.40
CA ARG A 50 10.26 -9.67 -13.69
C ARG A 50 10.38 -10.96 -12.88
N TYR A 51 11.59 -11.35 -12.51
CA TYR A 51 11.89 -12.62 -11.82
C TYR A 51 12.65 -12.44 -10.51
N ILE A 52 13.48 -11.40 -10.41
CA ILE A 52 14.27 -11.08 -9.22
C ILE A 52 13.90 -9.65 -8.81
N PRO A 53 13.23 -9.47 -7.67
CA PRO A 53 12.75 -8.16 -7.24
C PRO A 53 13.88 -7.27 -6.74
N HIS A 54 13.60 -6.02 -6.40
CA HIS A 54 14.62 -5.11 -5.87
C HIS A 54 15.11 -5.50 -4.47
N GLN A 55 16.32 -5.07 -4.12
CA GLN A 55 16.69 -4.77 -2.75
C GLN A 55 16.75 -3.25 -2.54
N VAL A 56 16.80 -2.81 -1.28
CA VAL A 56 16.98 -1.40 -0.95
C VAL A 56 18.44 -0.99 -1.13
N GLN A 57 18.66 0.10 -1.86
CA GLN A 57 19.97 0.73 -2.08
C GLN A 57 20.23 1.87 -1.09
N CYS A 58 19.20 2.66 -0.80
CA CYS A 58 19.30 3.80 0.09
C CYS A 58 17.96 4.11 0.77
N LEU A 59 18.05 4.53 2.03
CA LEU A 59 16.97 5.04 2.86
C LEU A 59 17.29 6.48 3.22
N THR A 60 16.39 7.42 2.96
CA THR A 60 16.57 8.84 3.32
C THR A 60 15.34 9.37 4.04
N ALA A 61 15.51 9.86 5.26
CA ALA A 61 14.42 10.39 6.07
C ALA A 61 14.40 11.92 6.08
N PHE A 62 13.21 12.50 5.94
CA PHE A 62 12.96 13.94 6.05
C PHE A 62 11.82 14.22 7.01
N ASP A 63 11.89 15.35 7.72
CA ASP A 63 10.71 15.90 8.39
C ASP A 63 9.79 16.64 7.39
N LEU A 64 8.59 17.00 7.86
CA LEU A 64 7.61 17.74 7.05
C LEU A 64 8.03 19.19 6.71
N GLN A 65 9.13 19.68 7.26
CA GLN A 65 9.71 20.99 6.91
C GLN A 65 10.82 20.87 5.86
N GLY A 66 11.17 19.64 5.46
CA GLY A 66 12.19 19.33 4.47
C GLY A 66 13.61 19.25 5.02
N ASN A 67 13.77 19.14 6.34
CA ASN A 67 15.09 18.86 6.91
C ASN A 67 15.41 17.37 6.72
N LEU A 68 16.56 17.07 6.11
CA LEU A 68 17.10 15.71 6.06
C LEU A 68 17.54 15.31 7.47
N LEU A 69 16.95 14.24 8.01
CA LEU A 69 17.23 13.75 9.36
C LEU A 69 18.40 12.78 9.36
N TRP A 70 18.36 11.78 8.47
CA TRP A 70 19.43 10.81 8.27
C TRP A 70 19.33 10.15 6.89
N GLN A 71 20.43 9.55 6.45
CA GLN A 71 20.52 8.75 5.23
C GLN A 71 21.38 7.52 5.48
N THR A 72 20.86 6.35 5.11
CA THR A 72 21.55 5.05 5.22
C THR A 72 21.68 4.44 3.82
N GLY A 73 22.89 4.07 3.43
CA GLY A 73 23.23 3.71 2.05
C GLY A 73 23.69 4.91 1.23
N THR A 74 23.78 4.76 -0.09
CA THR A 74 24.16 5.83 -1.02
C THR A 74 23.20 5.81 -2.20
N PRO A 75 22.52 6.92 -2.53
CA PRO A 75 21.63 6.93 -3.67
C PRO A 75 22.34 6.64 -5.00
N ASP A 76 21.71 5.84 -5.86
CA ASP A 76 22.17 5.57 -7.22
C ASP A 76 21.30 6.34 -8.24
N PRO A 77 21.87 7.24 -9.07
CA PRO A 77 21.15 7.88 -10.18
C PRO A 77 20.60 6.89 -11.22
N GLY A 78 21.16 5.67 -11.28
CA GLY A 78 20.73 4.57 -12.13
C GLY A 78 19.73 3.60 -11.50
N ALA A 79 19.14 3.95 -10.34
CA ALA A 79 18.14 3.13 -9.64
C ALA A 79 17.07 2.57 -10.60
N GLY A 80 16.61 1.34 -10.34
CA GLY A 80 15.59 0.66 -11.14
C GLY A 80 14.21 1.31 -11.06
N SER A 81 13.33 0.97 -12.01
CA SER A 81 11.94 1.46 -12.03
C SER A 81 11.01 0.61 -11.15
N GLN A 82 9.81 1.12 -10.84
CA GLN A 82 8.79 0.47 -10.01
C GLN A 82 8.11 -0.76 -10.69
N GLY A 83 8.86 -1.84 -10.96
CA GLY A 83 8.33 -3.09 -11.55
C GLY A 83 8.16 -4.25 -10.56
N SER A 84 8.60 -4.06 -9.32
CA SER A 84 8.44 -4.97 -8.18
C SER A 84 8.33 -4.12 -6.91
N ASP A 85 7.83 -4.69 -5.82
CA ASP A 85 7.75 -3.96 -4.55
C ASP A 85 9.15 -3.75 -3.97
N TYR A 86 9.26 -2.87 -2.98
CA TYR A 86 10.51 -2.57 -2.29
C TYR A 86 10.43 -3.16 -0.88
N PRO A 87 11.39 -4.01 -0.48
CA PRO A 87 11.34 -4.74 0.79
C PRO A 87 11.72 -3.80 1.93
N ALA A 88 10.81 -2.88 2.29
CA ALA A 88 10.94 -1.98 3.44
C ALA A 88 9.58 -1.68 4.09
N GLN A 89 9.55 -1.62 5.41
CA GLN A 89 8.38 -1.22 6.22
C GLN A 89 8.82 -0.41 7.45
N ILE A 90 7.90 0.36 8.05
CA ILE A 90 8.13 1.09 9.31
C ILE A 90 7.23 0.48 10.39
N TYR A 91 7.80 0.02 11.50
CA TYR A 91 7.04 -0.62 12.58
C TYR A 91 7.83 -0.69 13.89
N ASP A 92 7.15 -0.66 15.03
CA ASP A 92 7.72 -0.97 16.35
C ASP A 92 7.87 -2.49 16.52
N ILE A 93 8.97 -3.03 15.99
CA ILE A 93 9.17 -4.47 15.93
C ILE A 93 9.68 -5.03 17.26
N ASP A 94 10.34 -4.21 18.08
CA ASP A 94 10.89 -4.66 19.36
C ASP A 94 10.02 -4.35 20.58
N GLY A 95 9.02 -3.49 20.44
CA GLY A 95 8.00 -3.17 21.45
C GLY A 95 8.47 -2.14 22.46
N ASP A 96 9.38 -1.25 22.09
CA ASP A 96 9.90 -0.19 22.95
C ASP A 96 9.17 1.16 22.81
N ASP A 97 8.01 1.14 22.14
CA ASP A 97 7.20 2.31 21.78
C ASP A 97 7.96 3.31 20.89
N LYS A 98 8.89 2.84 20.06
CA LYS A 98 9.52 3.60 18.99
C LYS A 98 9.45 2.83 17.68
N LEU A 99 9.55 3.55 16.56
CA LEU A 99 9.47 2.92 15.25
C LEU A 99 10.86 2.52 14.77
N GLU A 100 10.95 1.31 14.22
CA GLU A 100 12.07 0.86 13.41
C GLU A 100 11.76 0.97 11.92
N VAL A 101 12.81 1.03 11.12
CA VAL A 101 12.75 0.76 9.68
C VAL A 101 13.28 -0.64 9.43
N LEU A 102 12.42 -1.51 8.93
CA LEU A 102 12.77 -2.86 8.49
C LEU A 102 13.08 -2.80 7.00
N CYS A 103 14.18 -3.36 6.53
CA CYS A 103 14.39 -3.51 5.09
C CYS A 103 15.30 -4.68 4.71
N VAL A 104 15.27 -5.09 3.44
CA VAL A 104 16.32 -5.93 2.86
C VAL A 104 17.30 -5.05 2.06
N MET A 105 18.56 -5.04 2.49
CA MET A 105 19.68 -4.28 1.91
C MET A 105 20.94 -5.12 2.05
N ASP A 106 21.85 -5.07 1.06
CA ASP A 106 23.12 -5.81 1.07
C ASP A 106 22.98 -7.32 1.39
N ASP A 107 21.99 -7.98 0.77
CA ASP A 107 21.66 -9.41 0.93
C ASP A 107 21.30 -9.83 2.37
N GLN A 108 20.86 -8.88 3.20
CA GLN A 108 20.46 -9.12 4.58
C GLN A 108 19.17 -8.40 4.92
N PHE A 109 18.41 -8.99 5.84
CA PHE A 109 17.34 -8.26 6.51
C PHE A 109 17.94 -7.40 7.62
N HIS A 110 17.54 -6.15 7.68
CA HIS A 110 18.02 -5.14 8.61
C HIS A 110 16.88 -4.53 9.41
N VAL A 111 17.20 -4.21 10.66
CA VAL A 111 16.37 -3.39 11.54
C VAL A 111 17.19 -2.13 11.87
N PHE A 112 16.69 -0.97 11.47
CA PHE A 112 17.27 0.34 11.78
C PHE A 112 16.41 1.09 12.78
N ASP A 113 17.04 1.81 13.70
CA ASP A 113 16.39 2.79 14.57
C ASP A 113 15.75 3.89 13.70
N GLY A 114 14.44 4.10 13.83
CA GLY A 114 13.70 5.04 12.96
C GLY A 114 14.15 6.49 13.13
N ALA A 115 14.51 6.92 14.34
CA ALA A 115 14.91 8.29 14.61
C ALA A 115 16.29 8.63 14.05
N THR A 116 17.20 7.65 13.93
CA THR A 116 18.61 7.89 13.61
C THR A 116 19.15 7.18 12.38
N GLY A 117 18.41 6.21 11.83
CA GLY A 117 18.86 5.36 10.72
C GLY A 117 19.99 4.40 11.11
N LYS A 118 20.34 4.29 12.40
CA LYS A 118 21.41 3.42 12.88
C LYS A 118 20.95 1.97 12.93
N LYS A 119 21.80 1.07 12.46
CA LYS A 119 21.52 -0.38 12.49
C LYS A 119 21.41 -0.87 13.94
N LYS A 120 20.27 -1.47 14.28
CA LYS A 120 20.01 -2.19 15.54
C LYS A 120 20.33 -3.68 15.38
N GLU A 121 19.78 -4.32 14.36
CA GLU A 121 19.89 -5.76 14.12
C GLU A 121 20.11 -6.07 12.62
N SER A 122 20.63 -7.27 12.34
CA SER A 122 20.73 -7.80 10.98
C SER A 122 20.73 -9.32 10.97
N TYR A 123 20.05 -9.90 9.99
CA TYR A 123 19.90 -11.34 9.82
C TYR A 123 20.18 -11.76 8.37
N PRO A 124 20.79 -12.93 8.14
CA PRO A 124 20.86 -13.49 6.79
C PRO A 124 19.46 -13.81 6.28
N LEU A 125 19.25 -13.62 4.98
CA LEU A 125 17.99 -14.02 4.34
C LEU A 125 17.84 -15.55 4.35
N PRO A 126 16.61 -16.08 4.47
CA PRO A 126 16.36 -17.52 4.36
C PRO A 126 16.62 -18.06 2.96
N ASP A 127 16.60 -17.18 1.95
CA ASP A 127 16.92 -17.45 0.56
C ASP A 127 17.43 -16.15 -0.11
N PRO A 128 18.39 -16.21 -1.06
CA PRO A 128 18.89 -15.03 -1.76
C PRO A 128 17.82 -14.19 -2.49
N HIS A 129 16.66 -14.76 -2.80
CA HIS A 129 15.55 -14.05 -3.46
C HIS A 129 14.42 -13.65 -2.53
N ALA A 130 14.53 -13.87 -1.21
CA ALA A 130 13.52 -13.55 -0.20
C ALA A 130 13.44 -12.05 0.11
N HIS A 131 13.21 -11.23 -0.92
CA HIS A 131 13.30 -9.77 -0.83
C HIS A 131 12.34 -9.04 -1.79
N ASP A 132 11.20 -9.65 -2.17
CA ASP A 132 10.17 -8.92 -2.93
C ASP A 132 9.45 -7.89 -2.04
N CYS A 133 8.97 -8.34 -0.88
CA CYS A 133 8.33 -7.49 0.10
C CYS A 133 8.55 -8.04 1.52
N ILE A 134 8.27 -7.20 2.51
CA ILE A 134 8.25 -7.54 3.93
C ILE A 134 6.80 -7.41 4.40
N ILE A 135 6.28 -8.47 5.01
CA ILE A 135 4.97 -8.47 5.67
C ILE A 135 5.19 -8.74 7.15
N ILE A 136 4.59 -7.91 8.00
CA ILE A 136 4.65 -8.04 9.46
C ILE A 136 3.35 -8.70 9.92
N ALA A 137 3.45 -9.81 10.63
CA ALA A 137 2.33 -10.67 10.99
C ALA A 137 2.38 -11.10 12.46
N ASN A 138 1.23 -11.50 12.99
CA ASN A 138 1.08 -12.12 14.30
C ASN A 138 0.77 -13.62 14.15
N LEU A 139 1.73 -14.40 13.68
CA LEU A 139 1.55 -15.85 13.44
C LEU A 139 1.67 -16.66 14.73
N SER A 140 2.50 -16.19 15.64
CA SER A 140 2.85 -16.83 16.91
C SER A 140 1.81 -16.57 18.02
N GLY A 141 0.97 -15.52 17.90
CA GLY A 141 -0.13 -15.20 18.81
C GLY A 141 0.27 -14.32 20.00
N GLY A 142 1.02 -13.26 19.75
CA GLY A 142 1.37 -12.22 20.72
C GLY A 142 0.35 -11.07 20.78
N GLU A 143 0.60 -10.09 21.66
CA GLU A 143 -0.22 -8.87 21.75
C GLU A 143 -0.03 -7.93 20.53
N ARG A 144 1.06 -8.12 19.79
CA ARG A 144 1.47 -7.32 18.63
C ARG A 144 2.12 -8.21 17.59
N ALA A 145 2.07 -7.78 16.32
CA ALA A 145 2.64 -8.52 15.22
C ALA A 145 4.17 -8.43 15.26
N THR A 146 4.86 -9.54 15.45
CA THR A 146 6.33 -9.56 15.55
C THR A 146 6.99 -10.55 14.61
N ASP A 147 6.20 -11.39 13.96
CA ASP A 147 6.67 -12.36 12.98
C ASP A 147 6.80 -11.66 11.62
N ILE A 148 7.72 -12.16 10.80
CA ILE A 148 8.07 -11.60 9.49
C ILE A 148 7.80 -12.64 8.42
N ILE A 149 7.10 -12.26 7.36
CA ILE A 149 7.03 -13.03 6.13
C ILE A 149 7.87 -12.32 5.07
N LEU A 150 8.80 -13.08 4.48
CA LEU A 150 9.53 -12.69 3.29
C LEU A 150 9.08 -13.58 2.13
N LYS A 151 9.17 -13.08 0.90
CA LYS A 151 8.87 -13.87 -0.29
C LYS A 151 9.78 -13.54 -1.46
N ASP A 152 9.88 -14.49 -2.38
CA ASP A 152 10.40 -14.23 -3.71
C ASP A 152 9.29 -13.65 -4.60
N ARG A 153 9.56 -13.47 -5.89
CA ARG A 153 8.61 -12.79 -6.77
C ARG A 153 7.25 -13.52 -6.87
N TYR A 154 7.21 -14.83 -7.08
CA TYR A 154 5.97 -15.54 -7.45
C TYR A 154 5.88 -17.02 -7.08
N HIS A 155 6.81 -17.55 -6.28
CA HIS A 155 6.92 -19.01 -6.09
C HIS A 155 7.00 -19.44 -4.63
N LYS A 156 7.55 -18.60 -3.75
CA LYS A 156 7.86 -19.04 -2.39
C LYS A 156 7.79 -17.91 -1.38
N MET A 157 7.31 -18.26 -0.19
CA MET A 157 7.38 -17.41 1.00
C MET A 157 7.90 -18.17 2.22
N TRP A 158 8.53 -17.41 3.12
CA TRP A 158 9.13 -17.87 4.36
C TRP A 158 8.58 -17.06 5.52
N ALA A 159 7.93 -17.72 6.47
CA ALA A 159 7.53 -17.10 7.73
C ALA A 159 8.61 -17.33 8.79
N LEU A 160 8.96 -16.27 9.49
CA LEU A 160 10.04 -16.19 10.46
C LEU A 160 9.49 -15.57 11.74
N ASP A 161 9.99 -16.01 12.89
CA ASP A 161 9.71 -15.32 14.15
C ASP A 161 10.49 -14.01 14.27
N ARG A 162 10.27 -13.26 15.36
CA ARG A 162 10.98 -12.02 15.70
C ARG A 162 12.51 -12.15 15.75
N HIS A 163 13.03 -13.36 15.95
CA HIS A 163 14.46 -13.66 16.02
C HIS A 163 14.98 -14.31 14.73
N PHE A 164 14.20 -14.24 13.64
CA PHE A 164 14.53 -14.78 12.34
C PHE A 164 14.67 -16.31 12.30
N ASN A 165 14.08 -17.04 13.26
CA ASN A 165 13.96 -18.48 13.16
C ASN A 165 12.82 -18.83 12.19
N LEU A 166 13.09 -19.74 11.26
CA LEU A 166 12.09 -20.21 10.31
C LEU A 166 10.94 -20.93 11.04
N LEU A 167 9.72 -20.42 10.89
CA LEU A 167 8.49 -21.04 11.38
C LEU A 167 7.96 -22.06 10.36
N TRP A 168 7.79 -21.62 9.12
CA TRP A 168 7.31 -22.46 8.01
C TRP A 168 7.62 -21.82 6.65
N THR A 169 7.48 -22.61 5.58
CA THR A 169 7.59 -22.16 4.19
C THR A 169 6.36 -22.58 3.42
N HIS A 170 5.94 -21.77 2.45
CA HIS A 170 4.89 -22.11 1.50
C HIS A 170 5.40 -21.95 0.07
N GLU A 171 5.13 -22.95 -0.77
CA GLU A 171 5.40 -22.93 -2.20
C GLU A 171 4.06 -22.87 -2.93
N GLY A 172 3.88 -21.84 -3.75
CA GLY A 172 2.61 -21.47 -4.37
C GLY A 172 2.75 -20.17 -5.13
N ASN A 173 1.63 -19.54 -5.51
CA ASN A 173 1.65 -18.23 -6.13
C ASN A 173 1.21 -17.17 -5.09
N PRO A 174 2.16 -16.53 -4.38
CA PRO A 174 1.85 -15.57 -3.33
C PRO A 174 1.33 -14.23 -3.87
N GLY A 175 1.22 -14.07 -5.19
CA GLY A 175 0.85 -12.80 -5.80
C GLY A 175 1.86 -11.68 -5.55
N HIS A 176 1.39 -10.44 -5.71
CA HIS A 176 2.21 -9.26 -5.51
C HIS A 176 2.48 -8.97 -4.03
N PHE A 177 1.45 -9.05 -3.19
CA PHE A 177 1.57 -8.79 -1.75
C PHE A 177 0.54 -9.63 -0.97
N PRO A 178 0.97 -10.74 -0.33
CA PRO A 178 0.13 -11.47 0.61
C PRO A 178 -0.42 -10.57 1.72
N TRP A 179 -1.65 -10.82 2.13
CA TRP A 179 -2.29 -10.06 3.20
C TRP A 179 -2.50 -10.94 4.43
N VAL A 180 -2.18 -10.42 5.61
CA VAL A 180 -2.36 -11.13 6.89
C VAL A 180 -3.57 -10.57 7.61
N TYR A 181 -4.38 -11.40 8.28
CA TYR A 181 -5.51 -10.94 9.09
C TYR A 181 -5.95 -12.06 10.04
N ASP A 182 -6.32 -11.73 11.28
CA ASP A 182 -6.96 -12.66 12.22
C ASP A 182 -8.44 -12.89 11.81
N ILE A 183 -8.63 -13.72 10.78
CA ILE A 183 -9.92 -13.99 10.15
C ILE A 183 -10.82 -14.76 11.11
N ASN A 184 -10.22 -15.68 11.86
CA ASN A 184 -10.97 -16.58 12.73
C ASN A 184 -11.19 -16.02 14.16
N ARG A 185 -10.50 -14.93 14.53
CA ARG A 185 -10.51 -14.23 15.84
C ARG A 185 -9.89 -15.03 16.99
N ASP A 186 -8.84 -15.81 16.73
CA ASP A 186 -8.10 -16.58 17.73
C ASP A 186 -6.86 -15.86 18.27
N GLY A 187 -6.59 -14.64 17.80
CA GLY A 187 -5.43 -13.84 18.16
C GLY A 187 -4.21 -14.13 17.30
N LYS A 188 -4.34 -14.91 16.22
CA LYS A 188 -3.28 -15.18 15.24
C LYS A 188 -3.74 -14.82 13.85
N ASP A 189 -2.82 -14.30 13.05
CA ASP A 189 -3.11 -13.98 11.67
C ASP A 189 -3.16 -15.25 10.80
N GLU A 190 -4.23 -15.39 10.04
CA GLU A 190 -4.24 -16.13 8.78
C GLU A 190 -3.49 -15.34 7.69
N VAL A 191 -3.03 -16.03 6.64
CA VAL A 191 -2.29 -15.43 5.52
C VAL A 191 -2.99 -15.73 4.21
N MET A 192 -3.52 -14.70 3.55
CA MET A 192 -3.97 -14.78 2.17
C MET A 192 -2.77 -14.62 1.24
N ALA A 193 -2.20 -15.74 0.79
CA ALA A 193 -1.02 -15.81 -0.05
C ALA A 193 -1.42 -15.95 -1.52
N GLY A 194 -1.67 -14.81 -2.15
CA GLY A 194 -2.20 -14.74 -3.51
C GLY A 194 -3.62 -15.30 -3.54
N TYR A 195 -3.76 -16.56 -3.94
CA TYR A 195 -5.06 -17.25 -4.04
C TYR A 195 -5.29 -18.32 -2.98
N ASP A 196 -4.28 -18.63 -2.16
CA ASP A 196 -4.37 -19.61 -1.08
C ASP A 196 -4.52 -18.92 0.27
N LEU A 197 -5.55 -19.28 1.05
CA LEU A 197 -5.64 -18.89 2.45
C LEU A 197 -4.96 -19.95 3.31
N LEU A 198 -3.97 -19.51 4.08
CA LEU A 198 -3.24 -20.35 5.04
C LEU A 198 -3.59 -19.97 6.47
N ASP A 199 -3.55 -20.95 7.36
CA ASP A 199 -3.54 -20.67 8.79
C ASP A 199 -2.19 -20.13 9.27
N SER A 200 -2.13 -19.72 10.53
CA SER A 200 -0.91 -19.14 11.13
C SER A 200 0.29 -20.10 11.17
N GLN A 201 0.08 -21.39 10.90
CA GLN A 201 1.14 -22.41 10.80
C GLN A 201 1.48 -22.78 9.34
N GLY A 202 0.99 -22.01 8.37
CA GLY A 202 1.28 -22.18 6.94
C GLY A 202 0.52 -23.34 6.29
N ARG A 203 -0.52 -23.89 6.94
CA ARG A 203 -1.34 -24.97 6.35
C ARG A 203 -2.46 -24.37 5.53
N LEU A 204 -2.68 -24.91 4.33
CA LEU A 204 -3.77 -24.51 3.46
C LEU A 204 -5.13 -24.77 4.11
N LEU A 205 -5.93 -23.72 4.25
CA LEU A 205 -7.33 -23.79 4.67
C LEU A 205 -8.23 -23.98 3.46
N TRP A 206 -8.09 -23.11 2.46
CA TRP A 206 -8.79 -23.16 1.17
C TRP A 206 -8.07 -22.29 0.14
N GLY A 207 -8.44 -22.45 -1.13
CA GLY A 207 -7.92 -21.61 -2.23
C GLY A 207 -9.04 -21.12 -3.13
N CYS A 208 -8.82 -19.98 -3.78
CA CYS A 208 -9.74 -19.44 -4.77
C CYS A 208 -9.86 -20.38 -5.98
N LYS A 209 -11.00 -20.33 -6.66
CA LYS A 209 -11.31 -21.20 -7.79
C LYS A 209 -11.32 -20.41 -9.08
N ASP A 210 -10.87 -21.05 -10.16
CA ASP A 210 -10.99 -20.53 -11.52
C ASP A 210 -10.45 -19.09 -11.64
N LEU A 211 -9.25 -18.86 -11.10
CA LEU A 211 -8.51 -17.61 -11.24
C LEU A 211 -7.21 -17.89 -12.00
N ASP A 212 -7.00 -17.10 -13.05
CA ASP A 212 -5.77 -17.14 -13.84
C ASP A 212 -4.73 -16.17 -13.28
N GLU A 213 -3.49 -16.38 -13.71
CA GLU A 213 -2.32 -15.57 -13.35
C GLU A 213 -2.07 -15.49 -11.84
N HIS A 214 -2.01 -14.30 -11.26
CA HIS A 214 -1.66 -14.04 -9.86
C HIS A 214 -2.57 -12.97 -9.27
N ALA A 215 -2.71 -12.97 -7.95
CA ALA A 215 -3.43 -11.89 -7.27
C ALA A 215 -2.60 -10.59 -7.39
N ASP A 216 -3.25 -9.55 -7.90
CA ASP A 216 -2.66 -8.22 -7.99
C ASP A 216 -2.90 -7.44 -6.69
N CYS A 217 -4.05 -7.61 -6.05
CA CYS A 217 -4.39 -6.94 -4.80
C CYS A 217 -5.33 -7.79 -3.94
N ILE A 218 -5.21 -7.65 -2.62
CA ILE A 218 -5.99 -8.38 -1.63
C ILE A 218 -6.49 -7.39 -0.58
N TRP A 219 -7.79 -7.45 -0.30
CA TRP A 219 -8.44 -6.65 0.72
C TRP A 219 -9.26 -7.52 1.66
N VAL A 220 -9.33 -7.11 2.93
CA VAL A 220 -10.17 -7.74 3.95
C VAL A 220 -11.10 -6.69 4.56
N GLY A 221 -12.37 -7.01 4.76
CA GLY A 221 -13.30 -6.09 5.43
C GLY A 221 -14.70 -6.67 5.57
N ASP A 222 -15.51 -6.09 6.46
CA ASP A 222 -16.94 -6.41 6.56
C ASP A 222 -17.68 -5.71 5.42
N VAL A 223 -17.58 -6.29 4.23
CA VAL A 223 -18.07 -5.69 2.98
C VAL A 223 -19.59 -5.69 2.95
N ASN A 224 -20.19 -6.79 3.40
CA ASN A 224 -21.62 -6.99 3.34
C ASN A 224 -22.37 -6.39 4.56
N GLY A 225 -21.66 -6.09 5.66
CA GLY A 225 -22.20 -5.48 6.88
C GLY A 225 -22.84 -6.46 7.87
N ASP A 226 -22.49 -7.76 7.80
CA ASP A 226 -22.99 -8.80 8.71
C ASP A 226 -22.14 -8.99 9.97
N GLY A 227 -21.02 -8.26 10.08
CA GLY A 227 -20.10 -8.30 11.21
C GLY A 227 -19.01 -9.36 11.09
N GLU A 228 -18.89 -10.08 9.97
CA GLU A 228 -17.79 -10.98 9.66
C GLU A 228 -16.93 -10.42 8.52
N PRO A 229 -15.62 -10.73 8.49
CA PRO A 229 -14.75 -10.25 7.42
C PRO A 229 -14.92 -11.09 6.14
N GLU A 230 -14.98 -10.41 5.00
CA GLU A 230 -14.80 -10.96 3.67
C GLU A 230 -13.41 -10.67 3.12
N LEU A 231 -12.96 -11.51 2.19
CA LEU A 231 -11.76 -11.29 1.39
C LEU A 231 -12.18 -10.90 -0.02
N VAL A 232 -11.74 -9.73 -0.49
CA VAL A 232 -11.93 -9.27 -1.86
C VAL A 232 -10.58 -9.27 -2.57
N ILE A 233 -10.51 -9.95 -3.71
CA ILE A 233 -9.25 -10.19 -4.42
C ILE A 233 -9.40 -9.67 -5.85
N GLY A 234 -8.41 -8.90 -6.29
CA GLY A 234 -8.27 -8.44 -7.67
C GLY A 234 -7.15 -9.18 -8.39
N GLY A 235 -7.38 -9.45 -9.67
CA GLY A 235 -6.44 -10.07 -10.60
C GLY A 235 -7.09 -10.19 -11.97
N SER A 236 -7.17 -11.41 -12.50
CA SER A 236 -7.93 -11.70 -13.74
C SER A 236 -9.42 -11.32 -13.66
N VAL A 237 -10.01 -11.37 -12.47
CA VAL A 237 -11.36 -10.90 -12.14
C VAL A 237 -11.34 -10.23 -10.76
N THR A 238 -12.46 -9.64 -10.34
CA THR A 238 -12.68 -9.27 -8.94
C THR A 238 -13.61 -10.28 -8.29
N VAL A 239 -13.21 -10.88 -7.18
CA VAL A 239 -14.00 -11.89 -6.45
C VAL A 239 -14.09 -11.56 -4.97
N MET A 240 -15.17 -12.00 -4.34
CA MET A 240 -15.34 -11.93 -2.90
C MET A 240 -15.62 -13.31 -2.31
N TYR A 241 -14.90 -13.65 -1.25
CA TYR A 241 -15.02 -14.88 -0.49
C TYR A 241 -15.36 -14.56 0.96
N ASP A 242 -16.18 -15.41 1.59
CA ASP A 242 -16.30 -15.40 3.04
C ASP A 242 -15.06 -16.04 3.71
N ARG A 243 -14.95 -15.85 5.03
CA ARG A 243 -13.89 -16.47 5.86
C ARG A 243 -13.75 -17.99 5.70
N ALA A 244 -14.79 -18.70 5.27
CA ALA A 244 -14.80 -20.15 5.12
C ALA A 244 -14.45 -20.61 3.69
N GLY A 245 -14.13 -19.70 2.78
CA GLY A 245 -13.75 -20.01 1.41
C GLY A 245 -14.93 -20.25 0.48
N LYS A 246 -16.14 -19.81 0.85
CA LYS A 246 -17.28 -19.78 -0.06
C LYS A 246 -17.23 -18.49 -0.86
N GLU A 247 -17.14 -18.62 -2.17
CA GLU A 247 -17.32 -17.50 -3.10
C GLU A 247 -18.74 -16.93 -2.95
N LEU A 248 -18.84 -15.64 -2.67
CA LEU A 248 -20.10 -14.92 -2.51
C LEU A 248 -20.54 -14.31 -3.84
N TRP A 249 -19.61 -13.72 -4.59
CA TRP A 249 -19.81 -13.22 -5.93
C TRP A 249 -18.51 -13.12 -6.72
N ARG A 250 -18.66 -12.96 -8.04
CA ARG A 250 -17.58 -12.76 -9.00
C ARG A 250 -17.99 -11.70 -10.01
N HIS A 251 -17.10 -10.73 -10.23
CA HIS A 251 -17.23 -9.70 -11.24
C HIS A 251 -16.25 -9.97 -12.38
N GLU A 252 -16.79 -10.41 -13.52
CA GLU A 252 -16.06 -10.68 -14.77
C GLU A 252 -16.15 -9.51 -15.77
N GLY A 253 -16.62 -8.35 -15.31
CA GLY A 253 -16.78 -7.16 -16.14
C GLY A 253 -15.47 -6.43 -16.42
N SER A 254 -14.37 -6.82 -15.79
CA SER A 254 -13.01 -6.30 -15.99
C SER A 254 -12.17 -7.21 -16.89
N VAL A 255 -11.23 -6.63 -17.62
CA VAL A 255 -10.16 -7.38 -18.32
C VAL A 255 -9.08 -7.81 -17.34
N GLU A 256 -8.63 -6.89 -16.48
CA GLU A 256 -7.61 -7.14 -15.45
C GLU A 256 -7.84 -6.10 -14.34
N SER A 257 -8.33 -6.58 -13.19
CA SER A 257 -8.63 -5.77 -12.01
C SER A 257 -7.40 -5.65 -11.13
N GLN A 258 -6.45 -4.81 -11.54
CA GLN A 258 -5.16 -4.73 -10.86
C GLN A 258 -5.23 -4.09 -9.47
N HIS A 259 -5.99 -3.00 -9.32
CA HIS A 259 -6.15 -2.33 -8.04
C HIS A 259 -7.61 -2.33 -7.64
N ILE A 260 -7.88 -2.68 -6.40
CA ILE A 260 -9.17 -2.45 -5.76
C ILE A 260 -8.95 -1.67 -4.47
N ALA A 261 -10.01 -1.03 -3.97
CA ALA A 261 -10.01 -0.34 -2.71
C ALA A 261 -11.40 -0.45 -2.08
N LEU A 262 -11.47 -0.90 -0.83
CA LEU A 262 -12.72 -0.98 -0.07
C LEU A 262 -12.96 0.35 0.65
N GLY A 263 -14.18 0.86 0.59
CA GLY A 263 -14.53 2.09 1.28
C GLY A 263 -16.01 2.41 1.27
N ARG A 264 -16.43 3.29 2.18
CA ARG A 264 -17.78 3.84 2.22
C ARG A 264 -17.90 5.05 1.29
N PHE A 265 -17.75 4.80 -0.01
CA PHE A 265 -17.82 5.84 -1.05
C PHE A 265 -19.25 6.32 -1.33
N ARG A 266 -20.26 5.49 -1.06
CA ARG A 266 -21.69 5.76 -1.28
C ARG A 266 -22.48 5.50 0.00
N ASN A 267 -22.73 6.55 0.78
CA ASN A 267 -23.51 6.43 2.03
C ASN A 267 -24.96 5.93 1.82
N ASP A 268 -25.51 6.11 0.62
CA ASP A 268 -26.85 5.65 0.25
C ASP A 268 -26.91 4.18 -0.22
N LEU A 269 -25.77 3.49 -0.32
CA LEU A 269 -25.70 2.05 -0.56
C LEU A 269 -25.41 1.30 0.75
N PRO A 270 -25.90 0.05 0.89
CA PRO A 270 -25.52 -0.82 2.00
C PRO A 270 -24.06 -1.28 1.87
N GLY A 271 -23.47 -1.67 3.00
CA GLY A 271 -22.13 -2.22 3.06
C GLY A 271 -21.02 -1.27 2.58
N LEU A 272 -19.84 -1.83 2.40
CA LEU A 272 -18.73 -1.18 1.72
C LEU A 272 -18.91 -1.31 0.20
N GLN A 273 -18.32 -0.37 -0.53
CA GLN A 273 -18.20 -0.45 -1.99
C GLN A 273 -16.77 -0.81 -2.35
N ILE A 274 -16.62 -1.37 -3.55
CA ILE A 274 -15.34 -1.80 -4.10
C ILE A 274 -15.02 -0.89 -5.27
N ALA A 275 -14.17 0.11 -5.04
CA ALA A 275 -13.59 0.88 -6.14
C ALA A 275 -12.52 0.01 -6.79
N GLY A 276 -12.50 -0.04 -8.11
CA GLY A 276 -11.55 -0.88 -8.84
C GLY A 276 -10.99 -0.18 -10.06
N LEU A 277 -9.87 -0.70 -10.55
CA LEU A 277 -9.23 -0.25 -11.78
C LEU A 277 -9.13 -1.41 -12.76
N ASP A 278 -9.71 -1.22 -13.93
CA ASP A 278 -9.67 -2.17 -15.04
C ASP A 278 -8.68 -1.72 -16.13
N ARG A 279 -7.75 -2.61 -16.45
CA ARG A 279 -6.73 -2.46 -17.49
C ARG A 279 -7.26 -2.83 -18.88
N LEU A 280 -8.00 -1.91 -19.50
CA LEU A 280 -8.70 -2.10 -20.77
C LEU A 280 -7.81 -2.45 -21.98
N VAL A 281 -6.64 -1.82 -22.10
CA VAL A 281 -5.70 -2.01 -23.23
C VAL A 281 -4.27 -2.11 -22.70
N ARG A 282 -3.67 -3.30 -22.77
CA ARG A 282 -2.26 -3.54 -22.43
C ARG A 282 -1.31 -2.79 -23.36
N GLU A 283 -0.39 -2.01 -22.79
CA GLU A 283 0.69 -1.31 -23.53
C GLU A 283 1.93 -2.20 -23.71
N ASP A 284 2.08 -3.21 -22.85
CA ASP A 284 3.24 -4.09 -22.72
C ASP A 284 3.12 -5.43 -23.48
N ASP A 285 2.01 -5.63 -24.19
CA ASP A 285 1.76 -6.85 -24.98
C ASP A 285 2.52 -6.91 -26.33
N GLY A 286 3.40 -5.94 -26.58
CA GLY A 286 4.21 -5.86 -27.78
C GLY A 286 3.47 -5.44 -29.05
N ARG A 287 2.17 -5.10 -28.97
CA ARG A 287 1.36 -4.63 -30.11
C ARG A 287 1.51 -3.14 -30.38
N GLY A 288 2.24 -2.41 -29.54
CA GLY A 288 2.48 -0.97 -29.68
C GLY A 288 1.21 -0.12 -29.52
N LEU A 289 0.21 -0.65 -28.81
CA LEU A 289 -1.00 0.07 -28.47
C LEU A 289 -0.71 1.04 -27.33
N LYS A 290 -1.42 2.17 -27.32
CA LYS A 290 -1.38 3.07 -26.16
C LYS A 290 -2.21 2.48 -25.04
N GLY A 291 -1.61 2.38 -23.86
CA GLY A 291 -2.29 1.79 -22.72
C GLY A 291 -3.51 2.60 -22.30
N LYS A 292 -4.54 1.89 -21.83
CA LYS A 292 -5.80 2.48 -21.39
C LYS A 292 -6.35 1.72 -20.19
N ASP A 293 -6.71 2.45 -19.14
CA ASP A 293 -7.36 1.95 -17.93
C ASP A 293 -8.69 2.68 -17.67
N ALA A 294 -9.53 2.13 -16.80
CA ALA A 294 -10.79 2.73 -16.39
C ALA A 294 -11.12 2.34 -14.96
N MET A 295 -11.55 3.31 -14.15
CA MET A 295 -12.07 3.02 -12.82
C MET A 295 -13.47 2.40 -12.91
N PHE A 296 -13.84 1.60 -11.92
CA PHE A 296 -15.20 1.11 -11.71
C PHE A 296 -15.57 1.15 -10.23
N LEU A 297 -16.85 0.98 -9.95
CA LEU A 297 -17.35 0.81 -8.59
C LEU A 297 -18.36 -0.32 -8.54
N LEU A 298 -18.14 -1.27 -7.62
CA LEU A 298 -19.10 -2.32 -7.29
C LEU A 298 -19.77 -1.99 -5.95
N ASP A 299 -21.03 -2.44 -5.80
CA ASP A 299 -21.67 -2.52 -4.49
C ASP A 299 -21.23 -3.76 -3.71
N SER A 300 -21.71 -3.90 -2.46
CA SER A 300 -21.36 -5.02 -1.57
C SER A 300 -21.80 -6.40 -2.09
N GLU A 301 -22.68 -6.44 -3.09
CA GLU A 301 -23.15 -7.68 -3.75
C GLU A 301 -22.40 -7.95 -5.07
N GLY A 302 -21.34 -7.19 -5.37
CA GLY A 302 -20.53 -7.36 -6.58
C GLY A 302 -21.16 -6.80 -7.85
N ARG A 303 -22.26 -6.02 -7.73
CA ARG A 303 -22.94 -5.42 -8.88
C ARG A 303 -22.25 -4.13 -9.28
N GLU A 304 -22.00 -3.97 -10.58
CA GLU A 304 -21.44 -2.73 -11.11
C GLU A 304 -22.41 -1.56 -10.92
N VAL A 305 -21.98 -0.56 -10.15
CA VAL A 305 -22.70 0.71 -9.96
C VAL A 305 -22.39 1.65 -11.11
N TRP A 306 -21.12 1.72 -11.51
CA TRP A 306 -20.66 2.44 -12.69
C TRP A 306 -19.28 1.93 -13.13
N LYS A 307 -18.96 2.19 -14.39
CA LYS A 307 -17.65 2.04 -14.98
C LYS A 307 -17.28 3.27 -15.79
N GLU A 308 -16.06 3.75 -15.61
CA GLU A 308 -15.53 4.93 -16.28
C GLU A 308 -15.46 4.72 -17.78
N ASP A 309 -16.08 5.61 -18.54
CA ASP A 309 -15.84 5.73 -19.97
C ASP A 309 -14.58 6.59 -20.21
N ARG A 310 -13.40 6.00 -19.95
CA ARG A 310 -12.12 6.69 -20.01
C ARG A 310 -11.90 7.29 -21.40
N LYS A 311 -11.63 8.60 -21.47
CA LYS A 311 -11.40 9.32 -22.74
C LYS A 311 -9.94 9.63 -23.05
N THR A 312 -9.06 9.47 -22.07
CA THR A 312 -7.62 9.75 -22.21
C THR A 312 -6.82 8.45 -22.23
N ASP A 313 -5.59 8.52 -22.77
CA ASP A 313 -4.59 7.46 -22.63
C ASP A 313 -4.14 7.36 -21.15
N GLY A 314 -3.61 6.20 -20.75
CA GLY A 314 -3.10 5.95 -19.40
C GLY A 314 -3.23 4.48 -19.00
N TRP A 315 -2.17 3.90 -18.43
CA TRP A 315 -2.09 2.47 -18.14
C TRP A 315 -1.84 2.12 -16.67
N LEU A 316 -1.23 3.06 -15.96
CA LEU A 316 -0.64 2.83 -14.63
C LEU A 316 -1.38 3.62 -13.56
N THR A 317 -2.69 3.86 -13.74
CA THR A 317 -3.48 4.47 -12.66
C THR A 317 -3.31 3.61 -11.40
N ILE A 318 -3.21 4.27 -10.25
CA ILE A 318 -3.30 3.61 -8.95
C ILE A 318 -4.47 4.26 -8.22
N ILE A 319 -5.25 3.43 -7.54
CA ILE A 319 -6.38 3.88 -6.72
C ILE A 319 -6.23 3.39 -5.29
N GLU A 320 -6.61 4.24 -4.34
CA GLU A 320 -6.67 3.92 -2.91
C GLU A 320 -7.89 4.58 -2.26
N THR A 321 -8.33 4.01 -1.13
CA THR A 321 -9.33 4.63 -0.27
C THR A 321 -8.66 5.69 0.60
N LEU A 322 -8.98 6.95 0.36
CA LEU A 322 -8.64 8.04 1.27
C LEU A 322 -9.79 8.30 2.23
N ARG A 323 -9.48 8.36 3.53
CA ARG A 323 -10.47 8.58 4.59
C ARG A 323 -10.23 9.93 5.25
N HIS A 324 -11.28 10.51 5.82
CA HIS A 324 -11.16 11.72 6.64
C HIS A 324 -10.40 12.89 5.97
N TRP A 325 -10.63 13.13 4.68
CA TRP A 325 -10.12 14.35 4.02
C TRP A 325 -10.57 15.60 4.78
N GLU A 326 -11.84 15.61 5.15
CA GLU A 326 -12.41 16.51 6.15
C GLU A 326 -13.03 15.68 7.27
N ALA A 327 -13.27 16.32 8.42
CA ALA A 327 -14.09 15.70 9.45
C ALA A 327 -15.46 15.32 8.86
N ASP A 328 -15.88 14.08 9.08
CA ASP A 328 -17.15 13.51 8.60
C ASP A 328 -17.32 13.44 7.07
N SER A 329 -16.26 13.61 6.28
CA SER A 329 -16.34 13.35 4.84
C SER A 329 -16.61 11.85 4.59
N PRO A 330 -17.31 11.49 3.49
CA PRO A 330 -17.28 10.11 3.03
C PRO A 330 -15.84 9.70 2.70
N ASP A 331 -15.65 8.40 2.52
CA ASP A 331 -14.42 7.91 1.91
C ASP A 331 -14.36 8.41 0.45
N TYR A 332 -13.16 8.74 -0.01
CA TYR A 332 -12.90 9.17 -1.38
C TYR A 332 -11.96 8.21 -2.09
N ILE A 333 -12.14 8.08 -3.41
CA ILE A 333 -11.24 7.32 -4.27
C ILE A 333 -10.09 8.26 -4.66
N LEU A 334 -8.91 8.08 -4.08
CA LEU A 334 -7.70 8.76 -4.52
C LEU A 334 -7.17 8.05 -5.75
N ALA A 335 -7.20 8.71 -6.91
CA ALA A 335 -6.64 8.17 -8.14
C ALA A 335 -5.47 9.03 -8.63
N TYR A 336 -4.32 8.41 -8.86
CA TYR A 336 -3.08 9.06 -9.28
C TYR A 336 -2.38 8.24 -10.36
N ARG A 337 -1.26 8.76 -10.91
CA ARG A 337 -0.54 8.12 -12.02
C ARG A 337 -1.42 7.86 -13.27
N ARG A 338 -2.49 8.64 -13.44
CA ARG A 338 -3.56 8.40 -14.41
C ARG A 338 -3.14 8.46 -15.88
N GLY A 339 -2.00 9.07 -16.21
CA GLY A 339 -1.59 9.29 -17.59
C GLY A 339 -2.46 10.32 -18.34
N GLY A 340 -2.12 10.58 -19.60
CA GLY A 340 -2.95 11.41 -20.48
C GLY A 340 -3.14 12.87 -20.04
N GLY A 341 -2.24 13.39 -19.19
CA GLY A 341 -2.36 14.74 -18.62
C GLY A 341 -3.39 14.88 -17.50
N VAL A 342 -3.89 13.77 -16.96
CA VAL A 342 -4.85 13.78 -15.83
C VAL A 342 -4.08 13.81 -14.52
N PHE A 343 -4.28 14.90 -13.76
CA PHE A 343 -3.68 15.07 -12.44
C PHE A 343 -4.28 14.12 -11.39
N PRO A 344 -3.51 13.78 -10.33
CA PRO A 344 -4.04 13.10 -9.15
C PRO A 344 -5.30 13.80 -8.63
N THR A 345 -6.33 13.03 -8.30
CA THR A 345 -7.65 13.56 -7.98
C THR A 345 -8.35 12.66 -6.96
N LEU A 346 -9.06 13.26 -5.99
CA LEU A 346 -10.06 12.59 -5.16
C LEU A 346 -11.39 12.56 -5.89
N TYR A 347 -11.99 11.39 -6.03
CA TYR A 347 -13.33 11.21 -6.59
C TYR A 347 -14.31 10.75 -5.50
N ASP A 348 -15.55 11.22 -5.58
CA ASP A 348 -16.64 10.65 -4.79
C ASP A 348 -17.10 9.30 -5.36
N GLY A 349 -17.97 8.59 -4.64
CA GLY A 349 -18.52 7.32 -5.11
C GLY A 349 -19.46 7.43 -6.32
N ARG A 350 -19.68 8.62 -6.87
CA ARG A 350 -20.40 8.85 -8.14
C ARG A 350 -19.44 9.26 -9.27
N MET A 351 -18.14 9.12 -9.04
CA MET A 351 -17.09 9.47 -9.98
C MET A 351 -17.00 10.98 -10.29
N ASN A 352 -17.55 11.85 -9.44
CA ASN A 352 -17.32 13.29 -9.55
C ASN A 352 -15.95 13.63 -8.96
N PRO A 353 -15.13 14.47 -9.62
CA PRO A 353 -13.92 14.99 -9.02
C PRO A 353 -14.27 15.94 -7.87
N VAL A 354 -13.68 15.68 -6.70
CA VAL A 354 -13.87 16.46 -5.47
C VAL A 354 -12.70 17.40 -5.25
N VAL A 355 -11.47 16.89 -5.38
CA VAL A 355 -10.22 17.66 -5.21
C VAL A 355 -9.26 17.22 -6.30
N GLN A 356 -8.66 18.17 -7.03
CA GLN A 356 -7.58 17.87 -7.97
C GLN A 356 -6.28 18.48 -7.45
N PHE A 357 -5.20 17.68 -7.44
CA PHE A 357 -3.89 18.11 -6.95
C PHE A 357 -3.03 18.55 -8.14
N PRO A 358 -2.57 19.82 -8.21
CA PRO A 358 -1.87 20.37 -9.36
C PRO A 358 -0.38 19.95 -9.43
N ALA A 359 -0.07 18.70 -9.09
CA ALA A 359 1.26 18.11 -9.12
C ALA A 359 1.20 16.74 -9.80
N ASN A 360 2.27 16.36 -10.50
CA ASN A 360 2.40 15.04 -11.12
C ASN A 360 3.34 14.17 -10.30
N GLY A 361 2.97 12.90 -10.10
CA GLY A 361 3.78 12.00 -9.31
C GLY A 361 3.04 10.76 -8.82
N TYR A 362 3.71 10.07 -7.90
CA TYR A 362 3.09 9.12 -6.99
C TYR A 362 2.37 9.86 -5.87
N ALA A 363 1.47 9.18 -5.18
CA ALA A 363 0.76 9.72 -4.03
C ALA A 363 0.96 8.81 -2.82
N VAL A 364 1.04 9.43 -1.64
CA VAL A 364 0.83 8.77 -0.33
C VAL A 364 -0.08 9.66 0.50
N HIS A 365 -0.78 9.08 1.46
CA HIS A 365 -1.66 9.84 2.36
C HIS A 365 -1.66 9.26 3.77
N ALA A 366 -1.85 10.11 4.77
CA ALA A 366 -2.02 9.76 6.18
C ALA A 366 -2.42 11.00 6.99
N ASP A 367 -2.80 10.84 8.25
CA ASP A 367 -2.88 11.94 9.22
C ASP A 367 -1.46 12.37 9.65
N LEU A 368 -0.79 13.12 8.78
CA LEU A 368 0.62 13.53 8.95
C LEU A 368 0.85 14.33 10.23
N LEU A 369 -0.19 14.98 10.74
CA LEU A 369 -0.13 15.93 11.85
C LEU A 369 -0.85 15.42 13.12
N GLY A 370 -1.38 14.20 13.13
CA GLY A 370 -2.11 13.63 14.26
C GLY A 370 -3.36 14.43 14.67
N ARG A 371 -4.08 15.01 13.70
CA ARG A 371 -5.25 15.89 13.92
C ARG A 371 -6.60 15.23 13.56
N GLY A 372 -6.60 13.95 13.20
CA GLY A 372 -7.79 13.19 12.82
C GLY A 372 -8.27 13.42 11.39
N THR A 373 -7.50 14.11 10.56
CA THR A 373 -7.79 14.32 9.14
C THR A 373 -6.57 14.00 8.32
N GLU A 374 -6.72 13.29 7.20
CA GLU A 374 -5.59 12.92 6.37
C GLU A 374 -5.10 14.07 5.48
N GLN A 375 -3.82 14.03 5.13
CA GLN A 375 -3.17 14.86 4.13
C GLN A 375 -2.69 13.97 2.98
N VAL A 376 -2.59 14.55 1.79
CA VAL A 376 -2.09 13.88 0.60
C VAL A 376 -0.74 14.48 0.22
N ILE A 377 0.24 13.63 -0.02
CA ILE A 377 1.53 14.02 -0.58
C ILE A 377 1.58 13.56 -2.02
N ILE A 378 1.80 14.49 -2.96
CA ILE A 378 2.11 14.14 -4.35
C ILE A 378 3.60 14.36 -4.56
N TYR A 379 4.33 13.33 -4.99
CA TYR A 379 5.78 13.39 -5.08
C TYR A 379 6.36 12.78 -6.36
N ASN A 380 7.51 13.30 -6.76
CA ASN A 380 8.33 12.82 -7.87
C ASN A 380 9.78 12.65 -7.40
N ASP A 381 10.74 12.55 -8.32
CA ASP A 381 12.17 12.36 -7.98
C ASP A 381 12.82 13.57 -7.29
N LEU A 382 12.19 14.75 -7.32
CA LEU A 382 12.75 16.01 -6.86
C LEU A 382 11.95 16.64 -5.72
N THR A 383 10.61 16.58 -5.79
CA THR A 383 9.75 17.30 -4.87
C THR A 383 8.64 16.43 -4.28
N ALA A 384 8.24 16.75 -3.05
CA ALA A 384 7.05 16.24 -2.38
C ALA A 384 6.16 17.41 -1.94
N SER A 385 4.99 17.54 -2.56
CA SER A 385 4.02 18.61 -2.27
C SER A 385 2.92 18.07 -1.35
N ILE A 386 2.73 18.72 -0.19
CA ILE A 386 1.78 18.28 0.86
C ILE A 386 0.50 19.09 0.78
N TYR A 387 -0.64 18.41 0.65
CA TYR A 387 -1.96 18.99 0.50
C TYR A 387 -2.89 18.60 1.65
N SER A 388 -3.77 19.51 2.03
CA SER A 388 -4.80 19.30 3.05
C SER A 388 -6.12 19.98 2.67
N SER A 389 -7.21 19.57 3.32
CA SER A 389 -8.50 20.24 3.20
C SER A 389 -8.50 21.63 3.85
N LYS A 390 -7.63 21.86 4.84
CA LYS A 390 -7.54 23.13 5.58
C LYS A 390 -6.08 23.50 5.82
N PHE A 391 -5.82 24.79 5.93
CA PHE A 391 -4.48 25.26 6.27
C PHE A 391 -4.05 24.73 7.65
N ALA A 392 -2.83 24.19 7.68
CA ALA A 392 -2.12 23.80 8.90
C ALA A 392 -0.63 24.12 8.75
N LYS A 393 0.04 24.39 9.87
CA LYS A 393 1.49 24.63 9.88
C LYS A 393 2.22 23.32 10.09
N LEU A 394 3.05 22.91 9.13
CA LEU A 394 3.80 21.65 9.18
C LEU A 394 4.78 21.55 10.35
N GLY A 395 5.34 22.67 10.81
CA GLY A 395 6.28 22.70 11.95
C GLY A 395 5.62 22.79 13.34
N GLU A 396 4.30 22.92 13.43
CA GLU A 396 3.61 23.03 14.72
C GLU A 396 3.41 21.63 15.32
N GLN A 397 3.93 21.39 16.53
CA GLN A 397 3.71 20.12 17.22
C GLN A 397 2.25 20.00 17.64
N PRO A 398 1.55 18.91 17.32
CA PRO A 398 0.24 18.65 17.88
C PRO A 398 0.35 18.42 19.39
N SER A 399 -0.75 18.73 20.09
CA SER A 399 -0.86 18.91 21.54
C SER A 399 -0.44 17.69 22.38
N GLY A 400 0.87 17.49 22.55
CA GLY A 400 1.44 16.53 23.50
C GLY A 400 2.81 15.94 23.15
N GLY A 401 3.28 16.04 21.90
CA GLY A 401 4.62 15.54 21.48
C GLY A 401 4.84 14.05 21.77
N ARG A 402 3.84 13.22 21.47
CA ARG A 402 3.89 11.76 21.61
C ARG A 402 3.89 11.12 20.24
N GLN A 403 4.60 10.00 20.10
CA GLN A 403 4.64 9.27 18.86
C GLN A 403 3.23 8.92 18.36
N LEU A 404 2.95 9.23 17.09
CA LEU A 404 1.69 8.87 16.46
C LEU A 404 1.59 7.34 16.28
N PRO A 405 0.37 6.78 16.30
CA PRO A 405 0.17 5.38 15.97
C PRO A 405 0.69 5.05 14.57
N GLN A 406 1.26 3.85 14.40
CA GLN A 406 1.62 3.29 13.10
C GLN A 406 0.55 2.24 12.71
N PRO A 407 -0.58 2.65 12.08
CA PRO A 407 -1.63 1.71 11.70
C PRO A 407 -1.16 0.75 10.61
N LYS A 408 -1.85 -0.38 10.45
CA LYS A 408 -1.51 -1.44 9.49
C LYS A 408 -1.31 -0.98 8.06
N ARG A 409 -2.11 -0.04 7.59
CA ARG A 409 -1.94 0.59 6.27
C ARG A 409 -0.54 1.20 6.07
N LEU A 410 0.07 1.75 7.12
CA LEU A 410 1.39 2.39 7.05
C LEU A 410 2.57 1.42 7.27
N TYR A 411 2.35 0.26 7.88
CA TYR A 411 3.39 -0.78 8.04
C TYR A 411 3.22 -2.00 7.09
N SER A 412 2.16 -2.02 6.30
CA SER A 412 1.91 -2.97 5.20
C SER A 412 1.79 -2.23 3.87
N SER A 413 2.65 -1.22 3.67
CA SER A 413 2.63 -0.39 2.46
C SER A 413 3.23 -1.15 1.28
N THR A 414 2.58 -1.11 0.12
CA THR A 414 2.99 -1.80 -1.10
C THR A 414 2.73 -0.93 -2.33
N LEU A 415 3.43 -1.22 -3.44
CA LEU A 415 3.12 -0.61 -4.74
C LEU A 415 1.85 -1.17 -5.39
N TYR A 416 1.29 -2.24 -4.82
CA TYR A 416 0.09 -2.94 -5.31
C TYR A 416 -1.00 -2.86 -4.24
N PRO A 417 -1.73 -1.73 -4.12
CA PRO A 417 -2.54 -1.45 -2.93
C PRO A 417 -3.48 -2.57 -2.52
N GLY A 418 -3.19 -3.15 -1.36
CA GLY A 418 -4.05 -4.01 -0.56
C GLY A 418 -4.42 -3.31 0.74
N GLY A 419 -5.37 -3.84 1.50
CA GLY A 419 -5.85 -3.13 2.68
C GLY A 419 -6.89 -3.83 3.53
N GLU A 420 -7.27 -3.13 4.59
CA GLU A 420 -8.37 -3.48 5.48
C GLU A 420 -9.37 -2.33 5.56
N ALA A 421 -10.66 -2.64 5.70
CA ALA A 421 -11.70 -1.62 5.70
C ALA A 421 -12.80 -1.75 6.74
#